data_AF-A0A3R9UHC9-F1
#
_entry.id   AF-A0A3R9UHC9-F1
#
_cell.length_a   1.000
_cell.length_b   1.000
_cell.length_c   1.000
_cell.angle_alpha   90.00
_cell.angle_beta   90.00
_cell.angle_gamma   90.00
#
_symmetry.space_group_name_H-M   'P 1'
#
loop_
_entity.id
_entity.type
_entity.pdbx_description
1 polymer ?
#
loop_
_entity_poly.entity_id
_entity_poly.type
_entity_poly.pdbx_seq_one_letter_code
_entity_poly.pdbx_strand_id
1 'polypeptide(L)' 'MFWMVALLARDGRQYVYRVYAPREALPADLFWAAFHCHEEDGGPRASDCFDSAEIWWIGDGAGPAAAELTVHQY' A
#
# COMPACT_ATOMS: atom_id res chain seq x y z
N MET A 1 -11.19 -7.32 -4.35
CA MET A 1 -10.77 -5.98 -4.82
C MET A 1 -9.55 -5.53 -4.04
N PHE A 2 -8.75 -4.61 -4.55
CA PHE A 2 -7.55 -4.16 -3.86
C PHE A 2 -7.28 -2.66 -3.99
N TRP A 3 -6.63 -2.17 -2.95
CA TRP A 3 -6.07 -0.84 -2.81
C TRP A 3 -4.55 -0.93 -2.97
N MET A 4 -3.94 0.17 -3.39
CA MET A 4 -2.51 0.36 -3.25
C MET A 4 -2.28 1.41 -2.16
N VAL A 5 -1.31 1.11 -1.30
CA VAL A 5 -0.91 1.99 -0.20
C VAL A 5 0.59 2.18 -0.30
N ALA A 6 1.04 3.40 -0.56
CA ALA A 6 2.46 3.75 -0.50
C ALA A 6 2.79 4.30 0.89
N LEU A 7 3.78 3.70 1.54
CA LEU A 7 4.31 4.14 2.83
C LEU A 7 5.69 4.76 2.63
N LEU A 8 5.88 5.97 3.15
CA LEU A 8 7.21 6.58 3.21
C LEU A 8 8.05 5.88 4.28
N ALA A 9 9.20 5.35 3.92
CA ALA A 9 10.15 4.76 4.84
C ALA A 9 11.24 5.75 5.28
N ARG A 10 11.93 5.41 6.37
CA ARG A 10 13.01 6.24 6.95
C ARG A 10 14.22 6.44 6.03
N ASP A 11 14.37 5.58 5.03
CA ASP A 11 15.40 5.74 3.99
C ASP A 11 14.99 6.73 2.88
N GLY A 12 13.80 7.34 3.00
CA GLY A 12 13.25 8.31 2.07
C GLY A 12 12.57 7.70 0.85
N ARG A 13 12.46 6.36 0.77
CA ARG A 13 11.76 5.67 -0.32
C ARG A 13 10.30 5.47 0.03
N GLN A 14 9.45 5.36 -0.99
CA GLN A 14 8.08 4.90 -0.82
C GLN A 14 7.99 3.41 -1.18
N TYR A 15 7.37 2.64 -0.30
CA TYR A 15 7.12 1.21 -0.50
C TYR A 15 5.63 0.99 -0.71
N VAL A 16 5.27 0.37 -1.84
CA VAL A 16 3.88 0.24 -2.27
C VAL A 16 3.35 -1.16 -2.00
N TYR A 17 2.29 -1.24 -1.20
CA TYR A 17 1.65 -2.47 -0.78
C TYR A 17 0.29 -2.64 -1.45
N ARG A 18 0.00 -3.86 -1.91
CA ARG A 18 -1.34 -4.24 -2.34
C ARG A 18 -2.14 -4.71 -1.13
N VAL A 19 -3.20 -3.99 -0.78
CA VAL A 19 -4.09 -4.30 0.34
C VAL A 19 -5.43 -4.79 -0.20
N TYR A 20 -5.80 -6.03 0.12
CA TYR A 20 -7.10 -6.58 -0.26
C TYR A 20 -8.16 -6.15 0.75
N ALA A 21 -9.06 -5.26 0.31
CA ALA A 21 -10.11 -4.70 1.15
C ALA A 21 -11.34 -4.31 0.32
N PRO A 22 -12.52 -4.20 0.95
CA PRO A 22 -13.72 -3.67 0.30
C PRO A 22 -13.54 -2.20 -0.11
N ARG A 23 -14.42 -1.70 -0.98
CA ARG A 23 -14.36 -0.31 -1.46
C ARG A 23 -14.69 0.70 -0.36
N GLU A 24 -15.38 0.24 0.67
CA GLU A 24 -15.85 1.00 1.83
C GLU A 24 -14.85 1.00 2.98
N ALA A 25 -13.71 0.30 2.85
CA ALA A 25 -12.65 0.30 3.85
C ALA A 25 -12.22 1.73 4.17
N LEU A 26 -12.04 2.03 5.46
CA LEU A 26 -11.58 3.35 5.85
C LEU A 26 -10.09 3.49 5.50
N PRO A 27 -9.63 4.70 5.17
CA PRO A 27 -8.22 4.94 4.90
C PRO A 27 -7.29 4.42 6.01
N ALA A 28 -7.70 4.55 7.28
CA ALA A 28 -6.96 4.05 8.42
C ALA A 28 -6.80 2.52 8.41
N ASP A 29 -7.83 1.77 8.01
CA ASP A 29 -7.77 0.30 7.93
C ASP A 29 -6.72 -0.15 6.91
N LEU A 30 -6.69 0.55 5.75
CA LEU A 30 -5.75 0.29 4.67
C LEU A 30 -4.31 0.61 5.07
N PHE A 31 -4.12 1.74 5.76
CA PHE A 31 -2.82 2.13 6.29
C PHE A 31 -2.29 1.10 7.28
N TRP A 32 -3.10 0.70 8.27
CA TRP A 32 -2.65 -0.26 9.29
C TRP A 32 -2.29 -1.62 8.68
N ALA A 33 -3.07 -2.10 7.70
CA ALA A 33 -2.76 -3.34 7.01
C ALA A 33 -1.42 -3.27 6.25
N ALA A 34 -1.17 -2.18 5.50
CA ALA A 34 0.09 -1.98 4.81
C ALA A 34 1.28 -1.81 5.78
N PHE A 35 1.07 -1.07 6.87
CA PHE A 35 2.10 -0.78 7.87
C PHE A 35 2.55 -2.05 8.58
N HIS A 36 1.62 -2.94 8.95
CA HIS A 36 1.98 -4.22 9.57
C HIS A 36 2.76 -5.13 8.61
N CYS A 37 2.34 -5.24 7.35
CA CYS A 37 3.08 -6.00 6.34
C CYS A 37 4.52 -5.49 6.18
N HIS A 38 4.69 -4.16 6.15
CA HIS A 38 6.01 -3.54 6.02
C HIS A 38 6.95 -3.90 7.19
N GLU A 39 6.45 -3.84 8.42
CA GLU A 39 7.26 -4.16 9.62
C GLU A 39 7.65 -5.65 9.68
N GLU A 40 6.84 -6.55 9.11
CA GLU A 40 7.14 -7.99 9.03
C GLU A 40 8.21 -8.31 7.97
N ASP A 41 8.28 -7.55 6.87
CA ASP A 41 9.22 -7.78 5.77
C ASP A 41 10.68 -7.39 6.09
N GLY A 42 10.94 -6.80 7.27
CA GLY A 42 12.29 -6.48 7.76
C GLY A 42 13.00 -5.35 6.99
N GLY A 43 12.24 -4.57 6.22
CA GLY A 43 12.74 -3.39 5.51
C GLY A 43 13.07 -2.21 6.42
N PRO A 44 13.57 -1.09 5.86
CA PRO A 44 13.79 0.14 6.61
C PRO A 44 12.46 0.66 7.18
N ARG A 45 12.40 0.86 8.49
CA ARG A 45 11.17 1.25 9.21
C ARG A 45 10.32 2.29 8.46
N ALA A 46 9.03 2.02 8.32
CA ALA A 46 8.06 2.94 7.75
C ALA A 46 7.80 4.14 8.68
N SER A 47 7.35 5.25 8.11
CA SER A 47 6.72 6.32 8.87
C SER A 47 5.38 5.82 9.39
N ASP A 48 5.16 5.96 10.70
CA ASP A 48 3.88 5.70 11.35
C ASP A 48 2.90 6.89 11.20
N CYS A 49 3.28 7.93 10.46
CA CYS A 49 2.43 9.07 10.17
C CYS A 49 1.43 8.73 9.08
N PHE A 50 0.16 8.58 9.45
CA PHE A 50 -0.95 8.32 8.53
C PHE A 50 -0.99 9.31 7.35
N ASP A 51 -0.80 10.60 7.62
CA ASP A 51 -0.84 11.66 6.58
C ASP A 51 0.29 11.56 5.54
N SER A 52 1.30 10.73 5.76
CA SER A 52 2.37 10.46 4.79
C SER A 52 2.02 9.34 3.81
N ALA A 53 0.94 8.60 4.05
CA ALA A 53 0.53 7.48 3.22
C ALA A 53 -0.30 7.97 2.03
N GLU A 54 0.06 7.50 0.84
CA GLU A 54 -0.75 7.68 -0.36
C GLU A 54 -1.62 6.44 -0.57
N ILE A 55 -2.92 6.63 -0.73
CA ILE A 55 -3.90 5.54 -0.80
C ILE A 55 -4.77 5.73 -2.04
N TRP A 56 -4.82 4.72 -2.91
CA TRP A 56 -5.67 4.76 -4.09
C TRP A 56 -6.31 3.42 -4.41
N TRP A 57 -7.55 3.50 -4.89
CA TRP A 57 -8.34 2.34 -5.29
C TRP A 57 -8.00 1.95 -6.73
N ILE A 58 -7.72 0.66 -6.96
CA ILE A 58 -7.44 0.14 -8.29
C ILE A 58 -8.60 -0.66 -8.88
N GLY A 59 -9.53 -1.15 -8.05
CA GLY A 59 -10.68 -1.92 -8.50
C GLY A 59 -10.65 -3.38 -8.07
N ASP A 60 -11.47 -4.19 -8.74
CA ASP A 60 -11.57 -5.63 -8.55
C ASP A 60 -10.40 -6.43 -9.14
N GLY A 61 -9.50 -5.77 -9.86
CA GLY A 61 -8.36 -6.41 -10.53
C GLY A 61 -8.64 -6.87 -11.96
N ALA A 62 -9.82 -6.56 -12.51
CA ALA A 62 -10.20 -6.97 -13.87
C ALA A 62 -9.81 -5.96 -14.97
N GLY A 63 -9.26 -4.80 -14.61
CA GLY A 63 -8.86 -3.74 -15.55
C GLY A 63 -7.37 -3.80 -15.95
N PRO A 64 -6.98 -3.21 -17.10
CA PRO A 64 -5.60 -3.22 -17.59
C PRO A 64 -4.57 -2.62 -16.62
N ALA A 65 -4.99 -1.69 -15.75
CA ALA A 65 -4.13 -1.10 -14.70
C ALA A 65 -3.71 -2.11 -13.62
N ALA A 66 -4.51 -3.16 -13.36
CA ALA A 66 -4.17 -4.19 -12.39
C ALA A 66 -3.01 -5.10 -12.86
N ALA A 67 -2.88 -5.28 -14.18
CA ALA A 67 -1.81 -6.05 -14.80
C ALA A 67 -0.47 -5.29 -14.74
N GLU A 68 -0.50 -3.97 -14.94
CA GLU A 68 0.69 -3.10 -14.91
C GLU A 68 1.31 -2.98 -13.51
N LEU A 69 0.49 -3.09 -12.46
CA LEU A 69 0.93 -3.06 -11.06
C LEU A 69 1.64 -4.34 -10.58
N THR A 70 1.73 -5.38 -11.42
CA THR A 70 2.39 -6.64 -11.06
C THR A 70 3.92 -6.59 -11.28
N VAL A 71 4.46 -5.52 -11.88
CA VAL A 71 5.78 -5.58 -12.55
C VAL A 71 6.85 -4.59 -12.05
N HIS A 72 6.60 -3.77 -11.03
CA HIS A 72 7.64 -2.85 -10.54
C HIS A 72 7.99 -3.07 -9.07
N GLN A 73 8.60 -4.22 -8.78
CA GLN A 73 9.56 -4.34 -7.69
C GLN A 73 10.88 -3.73 -8.19
N TYR A 74 11.31 -2.60 -7.61
CA TYR A 74 12.67 -2.05 -7.75
C TYR A 74 13.37 -2.05 -6.40
#